data_AF-A0A4R4TG03-F1
#
_entry.id   AF-A0A4R4TG03-F1
#
_cell.length_a   1.000
_cell.length_b   1.000
_cell.length_c   1.000
_cell.angle_alpha   90.00
_cell.angle_beta   90.00
_cell.angle_gamma   90.00
#
_symmetry.space_group_name_H-M   'P 1'
#
loop_
_entity.id
_entity.type
_entity.pdbx_description
1 polymer ?
#
loop_
_entity_poly.entity_id
_entity_poly.type
_entity_poly.pdbx_seq_one_letter_code
_entity_poly.pdbx_strand_id
1 'polypeptide(L)'
;MTLALLADVLTWSGAAIAVAAGLRLLLTRGAAARLHTVAPVTALAAPLLIGGLALRPWSSWHDVAKLAVIAVLLAATGPAAVVTAGQAVERAAGRPE
;
A
#
# COMPACT_ATOMS: atom_id res chain seq x y z
N MET A 1 -24.08 12.05 2.57
CA MET A 1 -23.19 10.89 2.75
C MET A 1 -23.05 10.65 4.25
N THR A 2 -23.40 9.47 4.76
CA THR A 2 -23.16 9.17 6.20
C THR A 2 -21.68 8.82 6.41
N LEU A 3 -21.17 9.02 7.63
CA LEU A 3 -19.79 8.67 8.01
C LEU A 3 -19.50 7.18 7.76
N ALA A 4 -20.47 6.32 8.04
CA ALA A 4 -20.39 4.89 7.79
C ALA A 4 -20.22 4.57 6.30
N LEU A 5 -21.00 5.21 5.44
CA LEU A 5 -20.92 5.00 4.00
C LEU A 5 -19.59 5.50 3.42
N LEU A 6 -19.07 6.62 3.93
CA LEU A 6 -17.73 7.09 3.57
C LEU A 6 -16.65 6.08 3.98
N ALA A 7 -16.72 5.56 5.22
CA ALA A 7 -15.80 4.54 5.71
C ALA A 7 -15.84 3.26 4.85
N ASP A 8 -17.03 2.80 4.47
CA ASP A 8 -17.20 1.65 3.57
C ASP A 8 -16.56 1.89 2.20
N VAL A 9 -16.81 3.04 1.59
CA VAL A 9 -16.25 3.40 0.28
C VAL A 9 -14.72 3.44 0.34
N LEU A 10 -14.14 4.06 1.36
CA LEU A 10 -12.69 4.11 1.57
C LEU A 10 -12.10 2.70 1.72
N THR A 11 -12.65 1.88 2.62
CA THR A 11 -12.16 0.52 2.87
C THR A 11 -12.25 -0.35 1.62
N TRP A 12 -13.40 -0.37 0.93
CA TRP A 12 -13.58 -1.22 -0.25
C TRP A 12 -12.78 -0.74 -1.45
N SER A 13 -12.62 0.57 -1.64
CA SER A 13 -11.76 1.11 -2.70
C SER A 13 -10.30 0.74 -2.46
N GLY A 14 -9.82 0.86 -1.22
CA GLY A 14 -8.47 0.45 -0.86
C GLY A 14 -8.25 -1.05 -1.05
N ALA A 15 -9.21 -1.88 -0.63
CA ALA A 15 -9.18 -3.33 -0.84
C ALA A 15 -9.15 -3.68 -2.34
N ALA A 16 -9.97 -3.04 -3.17
CA ALA A 16 -10.00 -3.26 -4.61
C ALA A 16 -8.65 -2.94 -5.26
N ILE A 17 -8.00 -1.84 -4.88
CA ILE A 17 -6.66 -1.50 -5.38
C ILE A 17 -5.62 -2.54 -4.94
N ALA A 18 -5.66 -2.98 -3.68
CA ALA A 18 -4.74 -4.01 -3.18
C ALA A 18 -4.89 -5.33 -3.94
N VAL A 19 -6.13 -5.79 -4.17
CA VAL A 19 -6.43 -7.00 -4.93
C VAL A 19 -6.01 -6.85 -6.38
N ALA A 20 -6.34 -5.74 -7.04
CA ALA A 20 -5.96 -5.48 -8.42
C ALA A 20 -4.44 -5.45 -8.61
N ALA A 21 -3.71 -4.80 -7.70
CA ALA A 21 -2.25 -4.78 -7.69
C ALA A 21 -1.67 -6.19 -7.49
N GLY A 22 -2.23 -6.98 -6.56
CA GLY A 22 -1.83 -8.36 -6.31
C GLY A 22 -2.06 -9.27 -7.53
N LEU A 23 -3.23 -9.19 -8.17
CA LEU A 23 -3.53 -9.94 -9.39
C LEU A 23 -2.60 -9.54 -10.54
N ARG A 24 -2.36 -8.24 -10.73
CA ARG A 24 -1.45 -7.73 -11.77
C ARG A 24 -0.02 -8.17 -11.52
N LEU A 25 0.41 -8.26 -10.26
CA LEU A 25 1.75 -8.72 -9.89
C LEU A 25 2.02 -10.16 -10.36
N LEU A 26 1.02 -11.05 -10.29
CA LEU A 26 1.14 -12.44 -10.76
C LEU A 26 1.41 -12.53 -12.27
N LEU A 27 0.90 -11.57 -13.03
CA LEU A 27 1.03 -11.53 -14.49
C LEU A 27 2.21 -10.69 -14.98
N THR A 28 2.88 -9.95 -14.09
CA THR A 28 3.92 -8.99 -14.46
C THR A 28 5.30 -9.65 -14.46
N ARG A 29 5.95 -9.63 -15.63
CA ARG A 29 7.32 -10.12 -15.81
C ARG A 29 8.33 -8.99 -15.63
N GLY A 30 9.50 -9.33 -15.10
CA GLY A 30 10.60 -8.39 -14.87
C GLY A 30 10.46 -7.63 -13.56
N ALA A 31 11.56 -7.54 -12.81
CA ALA A 31 11.52 -7.02 -11.44
C ALA A 31 11.17 -5.52 -11.37
N ALA A 32 11.66 -4.70 -12.31
CA ALA A 32 11.30 -3.28 -12.38
C ALA A 32 9.79 -3.05 -12.59
N ALA A 33 9.17 -3.81 -13.51
CA ALA A 33 7.73 -3.75 -13.75
C ALA A 33 6.92 -4.26 -12.54
N ARG A 34 7.44 -5.28 -11.83
CA ARG A 34 6.84 -5.77 -10.58
C ARG A 34 6.89 -4.74 -9.45
N LEU A 35 7.97 -3.96 -9.34
CA LEU A 35 8.05 -2.87 -8.37
C LEU A 35 7.04 -1.75 -8.66
N HIS A 36 6.88 -1.38 -9.94
CA HIS A 36 5.91 -0.36 -10.33
C HIS A 36 4.46 -0.81 -10.13
N THR A 37 4.18 -2.11 -10.27
CA THR A 37 2.83 -2.65 -10.06
C THR A 37 2.43 -2.76 -8.59
N VAL A 38 3.40 -2.82 -7.67
CA VAL A 38 3.13 -2.83 -6.21
C VAL A 38 3.07 -1.42 -5.61
N ALA A 39 3.70 -0.42 -6.25
CA ALA A 39 3.70 0.98 -5.77
C ALA A 39 2.31 1.55 -5.39
N PRO A 40 1.21 1.27 -6.13
CA PRO A 40 -0.13 1.73 -5.74
C PRO A 40 -0.63 1.21 -4.40
N VAL A 41 -0.09 0.08 -3.90
CA VAL A 41 -0.51 -0.50 -2.62
C VAL A 41 -0.15 0.43 -1.46
N THR A 42 1.08 0.94 -1.44
CA THR A 42 1.53 1.86 -0.38
C THR A 42 1.04 3.29 -0.62
N ALA A 43 0.95 3.73 -1.87
CA ALA A 43 0.56 5.10 -2.21
C ALA A 43 -0.96 5.35 -2.11
N LEU A 44 -1.80 4.34 -2.35
CA LEU A 44 -3.26 4.49 -2.41
C LEU A 44 -4.01 3.48 -1.55
N ALA A 45 -3.75 2.18 -1.72
CA ALA A 45 -4.55 1.16 -1.02
C ALA A 45 -4.46 1.29 0.50
N ALA A 46 -3.25 1.44 1.03
CA ALA A 46 -3.02 1.58 2.46
C ALA A 46 -3.64 2.86 3.05
N PRO A 47 -3.43 4.07 2.49
CA PRO A 47 -4.12 5.28 2.95
C PRO A 47 -5.65 5.15 2.98
N LEU A 48 -6.23 4.56 1.92
CA LEU A 48 -7.69 4.37 1.84
C LEU A 48 -8.20 3.39 2.91
N LEU A 49 -7.50 2.26 3.11
CA LEU A 49 -7.85 1.29 4.14
C LEU A 49 -7.73 1.87 5.55
N ILE A 50 -6.63 2.58 5.83
CA ILE A 50 -6.37 3.22 7.11
C ILE A 50 -7.42 4.30 7.38
N GLY A 51 -7.70 5.16 6.40
CA GLY A 51 -8.75 6.18 6.51
C GLY A 51 -10.13 5.58 6.74
N GLY A 52 -10.48 4.52 6.00
CA GLY A 52 -11.75 3.81 6.19
C GLY A 52 -11.89 3.18 7.58
N LEU A 53 -10.83 2.55 8.09
CA LEU A 53 -10.80 1.98 9.44
C LEU A 53 -10.90 3.05 10.54
N ALA A 54 -10.18 4.15 10.40
CA ALA A 54 -10.17 5.23 11.39
C ALA A 54 -11.54 5.94 11.53
N LEU A 55 -12.35 5.94 10.47
CA LEU A 55 -13.69 6.54 10.47
C LEU A 55 -14.79 5.61 10.98
N ARG A 56 -14.48 4.37 11.35
CA ARG A 56 -15.48 3.42 11.86
C ARG A 56 -15.99 3.85 13.24
N PRO A 57 -17.29 3.69 13.51
CA PRO A 57 -17.90 4.12 14.79
C PRO A 57 -17.40 3.34 16.01
N TRP A 58 -16.85 2.13 15.79
CA TRP A 58 -16.24 1.31 16.83
C TRP A 58 -14.74 1.61 17.05
N SER A 59 -14.13 2.48 16.24
CA SER A 59 -12.72 2.81 16.36
C SER A 59 -12.51 3.69 17.58
N SER A 60 -11.75 3.20 18.57
CA SER A 60 -11.35 4.03 19.71
C SER A 60 -10.32 5.07 19.27
N TRP A 61 -10.20 6.17 20.01
CA TRP A 61 -9.15 7.18 19.76
C TRP A 61 -7.74 6.56 19.79
N HIS A 62 -7.54 5.58 20.66
CA HIS A 62 -6.29 4.84 20.75
C HIS A 62 -5.99 4.02 19.48
N ASP A 63 -7.01 3.44 18.86
CA ASP A 63 -6.84 2.70 17.60
C ASP A 63 -6.57 3.64 16.43
N VAL A 64 -7.23 4.81 16.39
CA VAL A 64 -6.94 5.86 15.41
C VAL A 64 -5.49 6.34 15.52
N ALA A 65 -4.97 6.51 16.74
CA ALA A 65 -3.58 6.89 16.94
C ALA A 65 -2.60 5.83 16.41
N LYS A 66 -2.86 4.53 16.65
CA LYS A 66 -2.06 3.43 16.07
C LYS A 66 -2.10 3.47 14.54
N LEU A 67 -3.28 3.65 13.97
CA LEU A 67 -3.48 3.74 12.53
C LEU A 67 -2.72 4.93 11.92
N ALA A 68 -2.68 6.08 12.61
CA ALA A 68 -1.89 7.24 12.19
C ALA A 68 -0.38 6.93 12.21
N VAL A 69 0.11 6.27 13.26
CA VAL A 69 1.52 5.84 13.33
C VAL A 69 1.84 4.87 12.19
N ILE A 70 0.97 3.88 11.94
CA ILE A 70 1.14 2.95 10.82
C ILE A 70 1.18 3.69 9.49
N ALA A 71 0.30 4.68 9.28
CA ALA A 71 0.27 5.47 8.05
C ALA A 71 1.59 6.23 7.82
N VAL A 72 2.11 6.89 8.87
CA VAL A 72 3.38 7.62 8.79
C VAL A 72 4.54 6.67 8.49
N LEU A 73 4.61 5.54 9.19
CA LEU A 73 5.64 4.53 8.95
C LEU A 73 5.55 4.01 7.52
N LEU A 74 4.36 3.65 7.03
CA LEU A 74 4.19 3.15 5.67
C LEU A 74 4.58 4.18 4.61
N ALA A 75 4.19 5.43 4.81
CA ALA A 75 4.51 6.53 3.90
C ALA A 75 6.03 6.78 3.83
N ALA A 76 6.73 6.67 4.96
CA ALA A 76 8.18 6.81 5.03
C ALA A 76 8.91 5.60 4.44
N THR A 77 8.47 4.37 4.74
CA THR A 77 9.17 3.14 4.35
C THR A 77 8.85 2.69 2.93
N GLY A 78 7.68 3.03 2.38
CA GLY A 78 7.23 2.58 1.06
C GLY A 78 8.19 2.97 -0.07
N PRO A 79 8.49 4.27 -0.26
CA PRO A 79 9.44 4.72 -1.28
C PRO A 79 10.85 4.14 -1.08
N ALA A 80 11.33 4.11 0.16
CA ALA A 80 12.64 3.56 0.49
C ALA A 80 12.75 2.06 0.12
N ALA A 81 11.71 1.27 0.42
CA ALA A 81 11.65 -0.15 0.06
C ALA A 81 11.68 -0.36 -1.47
N VAL A 82 10.98 0.48 -2.24
CA VAL A 82 10.99 0.39 -3.71
C VAL A 82 12.36 0.74 -4.28
N VAL A 83 13.00 1.82 -3.80
CA VAL A 83 14.33 2.25 -4.26
C VAL A 83 15.38 1.19 -3.95
N THR A 84 15.42 0.69 -2.71
CA THR A 84 16.37 -0.33 -2.28
C THR A 84 16.20 -1.65 -3.05
N ALA A 85 14.95 -2.07 -3.29
CA ALA A 85 14.67 -3.24 -4.12
C ALA A 85 15.10 -3.02 -5.59
N GLY A 86 14.87 -1.84 -6.15
CA GLY A 86 15.32 -1.49 -7.51
C GLY A 86 16.83 -1.58 -7.65
N GLN A 87 17.58 -0.99 -6.72
CA GLN A 87 19.03 -1.07 -6.71
C GLN A 87 19.56 -2.50 -6.54
N ALA A 88 18.86 -3.35 -5.75
CA ALA A 88 19.24 -4.75 -5.60
C ALA A 88 19.08 -5.53 -6.91
N VAL A 89 18.01 -5.26 -7.67
CA VAL A 89 17.76 -5.86 -8.99
C VAL A 89 18.85 -5.46 -9.99
N GLU A 90 19.21 -4.18 -10.06
CA GLU A 90 20.27 -3.71 -10.97
C GLU A 90 21.62 -4.37 -10.65
N ARG A 91 21.97 -4.45 -9.36
CA ARG A 91 23.19 -5.13 -8.92
C ARG A 91 23.19 -6.62 -9.26
N ALA A 92 22.06 -7.30 -9.15
CA ALA A 92 21.96 -8.72 -9.51
C ALA A 92 22.12 -8.94 -11.03
N ALA A 93 21.60 -8.03 -11.86
CA ALA A 93 21.70 -8.12 -13.32
C ALA A 93 23.13 -7.88 -13.85
N GLY A 94 23.97 -7.14 -13.11
CA GLY A 94 25.34 -6.83 -13.51
C GLY A 94 26.43 -7.82 -13.05
N ARG A 95 26.07 -8.90 -12.33
CA ARG A 95 27.05 -9.92 -11.91
C ARG A 95 27.18 -10.99 -13.00
N PRO A 96 28.36 -11.15 -13.64
CA PRO A 96 28.63 -12.33 -14.44
C PRO A 96 28.66 -13.55 -13.50
N GLU A 97 28.01 -14.64 -13.91
CA GLU A 97 28.01 -15.93 -13.20
C GLU A 97 29.41 -16.56 -13.15
#